data_AF-Q07H99-F1
#
_entry.id   AF-Q07H99-F1
#
_cell.length_a   1.000
_cell.length_b   1.000
_cell.length_c   1.000
_cell.angle_alpha   90.00
_cell.angle_beta   90.00
_cell.angle_gamma   90.00
#
_symmetry.space_group_name_H-M   'P 1'
#
loop_
_entity.id
_entity.type
_entity.pdbx_description
1 polymer ?
#
loop_
_entity_poly.entity_id
_entity_poly.type
_entity_poly.pdbx_seq_one_letter_code
_entity_poly.pdbx_strand_id
1 'polypeptide(L)' 'MRTTVAIDDELFAKAQGYAGVEEKSAVIRKALQAYVELEAGRRLALMGGAMPDAKAPPRRRPPRFVND' A
#
# COMPACT_ATOMS: atom_id res chain seq x y z
N MET A 1 14.88 -4.63 -14.13
CA MET A 1 14.41 -4.93 -15.50
C MET A 1 14.17 -3.61 -16.22
N ARG A 2 14.55 -3.48 -17.50
CA ARG A 2 14.20 -2.32 -18.34
C ARG A 2 13.19 -2.78 -19.38
N THR A 3 12.04 -2.14 -19.43
CA THR A 3 10.91 -2.53 -20.27
C THR A 3 10.27 -1.27 -20.85
N THR A 4 9.79 -1.36 -22.09
CA THR A 4 8.98 -0.32 -22.73
C THR A 4 7.53 -0.76 -22.67
N VAL A 5 6.64 0.12 -22.19
CA VAL A 5 5.21 -0.17 -22.04
C VAL A 5 4.44 1.02 -22.60
N ALA A 6 3.36 0.75 -23.34
CA ALA A 6 2.43 1.78 -23.77
C ALA A 6 1.44 2.09 -22.64
N ILE A 7 1.27 3.36 -22.32
CA ILE A 7 0.39 3.85 -21.25
C ILE A 7 -0.40 5.02 -21.81
N ASP A 8 -1.66 5.13 -21.42
CA ASP A 8 -2.50 6.29 -21.73
C ASP A 8 -1.91 7.58 -21.11
N ASP A 9 -1.68 8.59 -21.94
CA ASP A 9 -0.99 9.82 -21.52
C ASP A 9 -1.84 10.65 -20.55
N GLU A 10 -3.16 10.70 -20.73
CA GLU A 10 -4.05 11.44 -19.84
C GLU A 10 -4.09 10.82 -18.45
N LEU A 11 -4.18 9.49 -18.39
CA LEU A 11 -4.15 8.73 -17.15
C LEU A 11 -2.80 8.92 -16.44
N PHE A 12 -1.70 8.86 -17.18
CA PHE A 12 -0.38 9.06 -16.61
C PHE A 12 -0.20 10.47 -16.05
N ALA A 13 -0.61 11.50 -16.80
CA ALA A 13 -0.57 12.89 -16.36
C ALA A 13 -1.38 13.12 -15.08
N LYS A 14 -2.58 12.54 -14.97
CA LYS A 14 -3.39 12.58 -13.74
C LYS A 14 -2.64 11.93 -12.58
N ALA A 15 -2.06 10.75 -12.80
CA ALA A 15 -1.29 10.06 -11.77
C ALA A 15 -0.09 10.89 -11.29
N GLN A 16 0.62 11.58 -12.18
CA GLN A 16 1.71 12.49 -11.82
C GLN A 16 1.21 13.65 -10.97
N GLY A 17 0.12 14.29 -11.39
CA GLY A 17 -0.50 15.41 -10.67
C GLY A 17 -0.93 15.03 -9.26
N TYR A 18 -1.61 13.89 -9.10
CA TYR A 18 -2.03 13.40 -7.79
C TYR A 18 -0.86 12.92 -6.92
N ALA A 19 0.15 12.28 -7.52
CA ALA A 19 1.31 11.79 -6.78
C ALA A 19 2.29 12.89 -6.39
N GLY A 20 2.23 14.07 -7.05
CA GLY A 20 3.22 15.14 -6.90
C GLY A 20 4.62 14.73 -7.37
N VAL A 21 4.71 13.85 -8.38
CA VAL A 21 5.98 13.28 -8.85
C VAL A 21 6.14 13.48 -10.35
N GLU A 22 7.20 14.20 -10.74
CA GLU A 22 7.53 14.48 -12.13
C GLU A 22 8.32 13.34 -12.81
N GLU A 23 9.07 12.56 -12.03
CA GLU A 23 9.85 11.45 -12.56
C GLU A 23 8.94 10.29 -12.96
N LYS A 24 8.83 10.01 -14.27
CA LYS A 24 7.96 8.94 -14.81
C LYS A 24 8.20 7.59 -14.14
N SER A 25 9.47 7.25 -13.94
CA SER A 25 9.86 5.96 -13.36
C SER A 25 9.41 5.82 -11.90
N ALA A 26 9.38 6.93 -11.14
CA ALA A 26 8.90 6.96 -9.76
C ALA A 26 7.38 6.81 -9.67
N VAL A 27 6.62 7.38 -10.62
CA VAL A 27 5.17 7.19 -10.71
C VAL A 27 4.84 5.73 -10.98
N ILE A 28 5.54 5.08 -11.92
CA ILE A 28 5.36 3.66 -12.20
C ILE A 28 5.71 2.80 -10.98
N ARG A 29 6.82 3.08 -10.28
CA ARG A 29 7.18 2.36 -9.04
C ARG A 29 6.07 2.46 -7.98
N LYS A 30 5.56 3.68 -7.73
CA LYS A 30 4.46 3.90 -6.78
C LYS A 30 3.19 3.16 -7.20
N ALA A 31 2.82 3.20 -8.48
CA ALA A 31 1.64 2.52 -9.00
C ALA A 31 1.72 1.00 -8.80
N LEU A 32 2.88 0.39 -9.10
CA LEU A 32 3.10 -1.04 -8.89
C LEU A 32 3.07 -1.42 -7.41
N GLN A 33 3.67 -0.60 -6.54
CA GLN A 33 3.63 -0.85 -5.10
C GLN A 33 2.20 -0.79 -4.56
N ALA A 34 1.43 0.23 -4.94
CA ALA A 34 0.03 0.34 -4.57
C ALA A 34 -0.82 -0.84 -5.07
N TYR A 35 -0.54 -1.34 -6.28
CA TYR A 35 -1.19 -2.53 -6.82
C TYR A 35 -0.89 -3.79 -6.00
N VAL A 36 0.37 -3.99 -5.59
CA VAL A 36 0.76 -5.12 -4.72
C VAL A 36 0.03 -5.04 -3.38
N GLU A 37 -0.04 -3.87 -2.76
CA GLU A 37 -0.73 -3.67 -1.48
C GLU A 37 -2.24 -3.97 -1.60
N LEU A 38 -2.88 -3.52 -2.68
CA LEU A 38 -4.29 -3.80 -2.97
C LEU A 38 -4.55 -5.31 -3.11
N GLU A 39 -3.74 -6.02 -3.89
CA GLU A 39 -3.89 -7.46 -4.09
C GLU A 39 -3.57 -8.26 -2.83
N ALA A 40 -2.58 -7.83 -2.05
CA ALA A 40 -2.30 -8.43 -0.75
C ALA A 40 -3.50 -8.29 0.19
N GLY A 41 -4.10 -7.09 0.27
CA GLY A 41 -5.31 -6.85 1.06
C GLY A 41 -6.49 -7.72 0.61
N ARG A 42 -6.73 -7.85 -0.71
CA ARG A 42 -7.76 -8.73 -1.27
C ARG A 42 -7.55 -10.19 -0.87
N ARG A 43 -6.31 -10.69 -1.00
CA ARG A 43 -5.96 -12.07 -0.61
C ARG A 43 -6.16 -12.30 0.89
N LEU A 44 -5.73 -11.36 1.73
CA LEU A 44 -5.93 -11.44 3.18
C LEU A 44 -7.42 -11.43 3.56
N ALA A 45 -8.23 -10.60 2.92
CA ALA A 45 -9.68 -10.58 3.14
C ALA A 45 -10.33 -11.92 2.74
N LEU A 46 -9.93 -12.48 1.59
CA LEU A 46 -10.40 -13.80 1.12
C LEU A 46 -9.96 -14.95 2.02
N MET A 47 -8.82 -14.83 2.71
CA MET A 47 -8.37 -15.86 3.64
C MET A 47 -9.33 -16.05 4.83
N GLY A 48 -10.27 -15.13 5.10
CA GLY A 48 -11.47 -15.44 5.88
C GLY A 48 -11.23 -16.09 7.25
N GLY A 49 -10.15 -15.75 7.96
CA GLY A 49 -9.80 -16.40 9.22
C GLY A 49 -9.13 -17.77 9.08
N ALA A 50 -8.42 -18.02 7.97
CA ALA A 50 -7.61 -19.23 7.72
C ALA A 50 -6.59 -19.57 8.81
N MET A 51 -6.42 -18.69 9.79
CA MET A 51 -5.62 -18.91 10.99
C MET A 51 -6.54 -18.86 12.23
N PRO A 52 -7.34 -19.92 12.50
CA PRO A 52 -8.30 -19.96 13.60
C PRO A 52 -7.63 -19.84 14.98
N ASP A 53 -6.37 -20.27 15.08
CA ASP A 53 -5.57 -20.19 16.31
C ASP A 53 -4.74 -18.89 16.41
N ALA A 54 -4.97 -17.91 15.53
CA ALA A 54 -4.25 -16.64 15.56
C ALA A 54 -4.50 -15.89 16.88
N LYS A 55 -3.43 -15.62 17.62
CA LYS A 55 -3.47 -14.83 18.85
C LYS A 55 -3.27 -13.35 18.52
N ALA A 56 -4.19 -12.50 18.98
CA ALA A 56 -4.03 -11.05 18.82
C ALA A 56 -2.75 -10.56 19.53
N PRO A 57 -1.99 -9.63 18.93
CA PRO A 57 -0.85 -9.03 19.61
C PRO A 57 -1.31 -8.29 20.88
N PRO A 58 -0.45 -8.19 21.93
CA PRO A 58 -0.78 -7.46 23.14
C PRO A 58 -1.20 -6.02 22.84
N ARG A 59 -2.27 -5.54 23.47
CA ARG A 59 -2.64 -4.11 23.36
C ARG A 59 -1.54 -3.25 23.98
N ARG A 60 -0.96 -2.34 23.21
CA ARG A 60 -0.13 -1.27 23.76
C ARG A 60 -1.02 -0.38 24.64
N ARG A 61 -0.80 -0.40 25.96
CA ARG A 61 -1.40 0.56 26.88
C ARG A 61 -0.44 1.74 27.03
N PRO A 62 -0.90 3.00 26.94
CA PRO A 62 -0.05 4.13 27.29
C PRO A 62 0.41 4.00 28.74
N PRO A 63 1.62 4.47 29.08
CA PRO A 63 2.04 4.51 30.48
C PRO A 63 1.02 5.31 31.29
N ARG A 64 0.73 4.85 32.50
CA ARG A 64 -0.12 5.59 33.43
C ARG A 64 0.66 6.84 33.83
N PHE A 65 0.36 7.97 33.20
CA PHE A 65 0.86 9.26 33.65
C PHE A 65 0.21 9.54 35.01
N VAL A 66 0.97 9.32 36.08
CA VAL A 66 0.62 9.82 37.42
C VAL A 66 1.23 11.22 37.47
N ASN A 67 0.39 12.23 37.66
CA ASN A 67 0.86 13.58 37.96
C ASN A 67 1.28 13.55 39.44
N ASP A 68 2.58 13.46 39.69
CA ASP A 68 3.19 13.78 41.00
C ASP A 68 3.41 15.30 41.10
#